data_AF-A0AAE0KHZ9-F1
#
_entry.id   AF-A0AAE0KHZ9-F1
#
_cell.length_a   1.000
_cell.length_b   1.000
_cell.length_c   1.000
_cell.angle_alpha   90.00
_cell.angle_beta   90.00
_cell.angle_gamma   90.00
#
_symmetry.space_group_name_H-M   'P 1'
#
loop_
_entity.id
_entity.type
_entity.pdbx_description
1 polymer ?
#
loop_
_entity_poly.entity_id
_entity_poly.type
_entity_poly.pdbx_seq_one_letter_code
_entity_poly.pdbx_strand_id
1 'polypeptide(L)'
;MVRFPHLLGHLVQVLGLAVALPSLGRNDNATIALPSTIESTNAQAARPGRWELLGGVFFSPLSVESWGPNRLDVFGVGQDLALWHAWWDGSFWGGWESLGGVLHSMPASISWGPNRIDVFAIGTDSSVWHKAFDGSRWLGWQSLGGILLDSLSVASWGSNRLDVFGVGTDSTLWHKWWTGSRWSGWESLGGLLTSNPAAVSWGLNRIDIFALGSDHDLMHRWWDGTRWNGWVSLGGELQYDPAVVSWGPNRLDVFAVGTDHSLWHRYYDGTRWVGWESLNGTLESLPVAVSDQRGRIDVYAVGVDSAIWHRSYSGTWSNWESLGGPVVLPPAAASWGPGRIDVFAIGTDHSLYHNW
;
A
#
# COMPACT_ATOMS: atom_id res chain seq x y z
N MET A 1 -3.54 -10.38 26.12
CA MET A 1 -2.43 -9.75 25.37
C MET A 1 -1.90 -10.77 24.39
N VAL A 2 -2.61 -10.95 23.27
CA VAL A 2 -2.22 -11.88 22.19
C VAL A 2 -1.63 -11.01 21.10
N ARG A 3 -0.30 -11.05 20.94
CA ARG A 3 0.37 -10.46 19.79
C ARG A 3 0.23 -11.45 18.63
N PHE A 4 -0.53 -11.09 17.62
CA PHE A 4 -0.51 -11.79 16.34
C PHE A 4 0.70 -11.31 15.52
N PRO A 5 1.39 -12.20 14.80
CA PRO A 5 2.57 -11.86 14.03
C PRO A 5 2.14 -11.24 12.69
N HIS A 6 1.86 -9.94 12.67
CA HIS A 6 1.75 -9.21 11.40
C HIS A 6 3.15 -8.69 11.05
N LEU A 7 3.71 -9.23 9.96
CA LEU A 7 4.90 -8.81 9.20
C LEU A 7 6.26 -8.68 9.92
N LEU A 8 6.32 -8.48 11.25
CA LEU A 8 7.57 -8.39 12.01
C LEU A 8 8.35 -9.72 12.10
N GLY A 9 7.65 -10.85 11.91
CA GLY A 9 8.26 -12.19 11.96
C GLY A 9 9.29 -12.44 10.86
N HIS A 10 9.20 -11.72 9.74
CA HIS A 10 10.15 -11.86 8.65
C HIS A 10 11.37 -10.95 8.78
N LEU A 11 11.28 -9.79 9.45
CA LEU A 11 12.44 -8.90 9.58
C LEU A 11 13.48 -9.42 10.58
N VAL A 12 13.07 -10.12 11.64
CA VAL A 12 14.00 -10.64 12.66
C VAL A 12 14.74 -11.91 12.19
N GLN A 13 14.22 -12.62 11.18
CA GLN A 13 14.84 -13.84 10.66
C GLN A 13 15.86 -13.59 9.53
N VAL A 14 15.91 -12.38 8.96
CA VAL A 14 16.83 -12.02 7.86
C VAL A 14 18.28 -11.79 8.33
N LEU A 15 18.55 -11.72 9.64
CA LEU A 15 19.91 -11.79 10.18
C LEU A 15 20.45 -13.24 10.35
N GLY A 16 19.67 -14.26 9.99
CA GLY A 16 19.95 -15.66 10.34
C GLY A 16 20.12 -16.65 9.18
N LEU A 17 20.25 -16.22 7.92
CA LEU A 17 20.49 -17.16 6.82
C LEU A 17 21.99 -17.45 6.67
N ALA A 18 22.44 -18.54 7.29
CA ALA A 18 23.74 -19.13 7.03
C ALA A 18 23.80 -19.65 5.59
N VAL A 19 24.44 -18.91 4.70
CA VAL A 19 24.96 -19.46 3.44
C VAL A 19 26.04 -20.47 3.81
N ALA A 20 25.82 -21.74 3.48
CA ALA A 20 26.85 -22.77 3.61
C ALA A 20 28.01 -22.43 2.65
N LEU A 21 29.09 -21.86 3.17
CA LEU A 21 30.35 -21.71 2.45
C LEU A 21 31.19 -22.99 2.60
N PRO A 22 31.86 -23.46 1.54
CA PRO A 22 32.89 -24.49 1.68
C PRO A 22 34.04 -23.94 2.54
N SER A 23 34.53 -24.75 3.47
CA SER A 23 35.54 -24.38 4.46
C SER A 23 36.83 -23.89 3.81
N LEU A 24 37.12 -22.59 3.91
CA LEU A 24 38.45 -22.03 3.67
C LEU A 24 38.80 -21.00 4.76
N GLY A 25 40.07 -21.06 5.15
CA GLY A 25 40.74 -20.41 6.28
C GLY A 25 40.25 -19.03 6.72
N ARG A 26 40.11 -18.93 8.05
CA ARG A 26 40.09 -17.74 8.90
C ARG A 26 40.96 -16.60 8.34
N ASN A 27 40.33 -15.47 8.01
CA ASN A 27 40.94 -14.13 7.93
C ASN A 27 39.82 -13.05 8.09
N ASP A 28 40.24 -11.92 8.64
CA ASP A 28 39.43 -10.91 9.34
C ASP A 28 38.55 -10.00 8.45
N ASN A 29 37.51 -9.40 9.06
CA ASN A 29 36.75 -8.21 8.61
C ASN A 29 36.21 -8.17 7.17
N ALA A 30 35.29 -9.08 6.83
CA ALA A 30 34.38 -8.86 5.70
C ALA A 30 33.03 -8.32 6.21
N THR A 31 32.86 -7.00 6.20
CA THR A 31 31.52 -6.41 6.15
C THR A 31 30.89 -6.90 4.84
N ILE A 32 29.88 -7.77 4.92
CA ILE A 32 29.10 -8.16 3.74
C ILE A 32 28.36 -6.90 3.31
N ALA A 33 28.90 -6.18 2.32
CA ALA A 33 28.18 -5.11 1.66
C ALA A 33 26.98 -5.76 0.95
N LEU A 34 25.77 -5.44 1.40
CA LEU A 34 24.57 -5.78 0.65
C LEU A 34 24.65 -5.10 -0.72
N PRO A 35 24.24 -5.77 -1.81
CA PRO A 35 24.32 -5.18 -3.14
C PRO A 35 23.51 -3.88 -3.17
N SER A 36 24.17 -2.77 -3.48
CA SER A 36 23.58 -1.43 -3.55
C SER A 36 22.91 -1.15 -4.90
N THR A 37 22.64 -2.19 -5.68
CA THR A 37 22.12 -2.11 -7.04
C THR A 37 21.01 -3.12 -7.21
N ILE A 38 19.82 -2.64 -7.56
CA ILE A 38 18.74 -3.47 -8.05
C ILE A 38 18.88 -3.58 -9.58
N GLU A 39 18.99 -4.81 -10.09
CA GLU A 39 19.04 -5.07 -11.54
C GLU A 39 17.65 -4.88 -12.18
N SER A 40 17.64 -4.27 -13.37
CA SER A 40 16.44 -4.12 -14.21
C SER A 40 16.57 -4.93 -15.48
N THR A 41 15.48 -5.56 -15.90
CA THR A 41 15.32 -6.12 -17.24
C THR A 41 14.73 -5.04 -18.16
N ASN A 42 15.22 -4.94 -19.41
CA ASN A 42 14.58 -4.12 -20.44
C ASN A 42 13.25 -4.77 -20.85
N ALA A 43 12.22 -4.63 -20.03
CA ALA A 43 10.89 -5.10 -20.33
C ALA A 43 10.20 -4.12 -21.29
N GLN A 44 9.83 -4.62 -22.46
CA GLN A 44 8.81 -3.98 -23.30
C GLN A 44 7.46 -4.50 -22.85
N ALA A 45 6.44 -3.65 -22.82
CA ALA A 45 5.09 -4.07 -22.47
C ALA A 45 4.66 -5.29 -23.32
N ALA A 46 4.60 -6.46 -22.69
CA ALA A 46 4.01 -7.69 -23.20
C ALA A 46 2.50 -7.56 -23.55
N ARG A 47 1.84 -8.68 -23.85
CA ARG A 47 0.39 -8.71 -24.14
C ARG A 47 -0.40 -8.72 -22.84
N PRO A 48 -1.63 -8.16 -22.82
CA PRO A 48 -2.51 -8.22 -21.64
C PRO A 48 -2.62 -9.64 -21.08
N GLY A 49 -2.65 -9.76 -19.75
CA GLY A 49 -2.81 -11.02 -19.04
C GLY A 49 -1.54 -11.91 -18.95
N ARG A 50 -0.34 -11.36 -19.11
CA ARG A 50 0.92 -12.09 -18.89
C ARG A 50 1.85 -11.33 -17.94
N TRP A 51 2.39 -12.06 -16.97
CA TRP A 51 3.43 -11.56 -16.08
C TRP A 51 4.75 -11.32 -16.82
N GLU A 52 5.29 -10.12 -16.66
CA GLU A 52 6.63 -9.73 -17.11
C GLU A 52 7.53 -9.42 -15.92
N LEU A 53 8.79 -9.85 -15.99
CA LEU A 53 9.80 -9.57 -14.97
C LEU A 53 10.31 -8.14 -15.11
N LEU A 54 10.26 -7.36 -14.03
CA LEU A 54 10.83 -6.01 -13.93
C LEU A 54 12.15 -5.96 -13.15
N GLY A 55 12.66 -7.11 -12.70
CA GLY A 55 13.82 -7.18 -11.80
C GLY A 55 13.41 -6.77 -10.38
N GLY A 56 14.28 -6.16 -9.60
CA GLY A 56 13.95 -5.92 -8.18
C GLY A 56 14.30 -7.10 -7.29
N VAL A 57 14.61 -6.82 -6.02
CA VAL A 57 14.57 -7.84 -4.95
C VAL A 57 13.92 -7.20 -3.72
N PHE A 58 12.67 -7.58 -3.45
CA PHE A 58 11.85 -6.97 -2.39
C PHE A 58 11.31 -7.99 -1.39
N PHE A 59 11.25 -7.58 -0.11
CA PHE A 59 10.75 -8.40 1.00
C PHE A 59 9.58 -7.75 1.74
N SER A 60 9.12 -6.58 1.28
CA SER A 60 7.95 -5.88 1.79
C SER A 60 6.99 -5.58 0.65
N PRO A 61 5.68 -5.37 0.93
CA PRO A 61 4.75 -4.86 -0.06
C PRO A 61 5.24 -3.57 -0.74
N LEU A 62 4.77 -3.37 -1.97
CA LEU A 62 5.11 -2.22 -2.81
C LEU A 62 4.03 -1.14 -2.71
N SER A 63 4.40 0.08 -3.12
CA SER A 63 3.46 1.16 -3.41
C SER A 63 3.49 1.48 -4.89
N VAL A 64 2.34 1.73 -5.50
CA VAL A 64 2.23 2.06 -6.92
C VAL A 64 1.29 3.24 -7.07
N GLU A 65 1.70 4.24 -7.82
CA GLU A 65 0.93 5.48 -8.01
C GLU A 65 0.96 5.92 -9.48
N SER A 66 -0.08 6.62 -9.89
CA SER A 66 -0.11 7.37 -11.14
C SER A 66 -0.42 8.84 -10.90
N TRP A 67 0.36 9.73 -11.49
CA TRP A 67 0.02 11.16 -11.55
C TRP A 67 -0.64 11.59 -12.85
N GLY A 68 -0.85 10.67 -13.80
CA GLY A 68 -1.49 10.98 -15.07
C GLY A 68 -1.48 9.84 -16.10
N PRO A 69 -2.15 10.05 -17.26
CA PRO A 69 -2.25 9.04 -18.30
C PRO A 69 -0.90 8.56 -18.81
N ASN A 70 -0.79 7.24 -19.04
CA ASN A 70 0.43 6.55 -19.48
C ASN A 70 1.61 6.70 -18.52
N ARG A 71 1.35 6.90 -17.24
CA ARG A 71 2.38 7.01 -16.22
C ARG A 71 2.06 6.15 -15.01
N LEU A 72 3.03 5.34 -14.61
CA LEU A 72 3.04 4.61 -13.36
C LEU A 72 4.40 4.75 -12.70
N ASP A 73 4.41 4.81 -11.38
CA ASP A 73 5.61 4.87 -10.56
C ASP A 73 5.47 3.81 -9.46
N VAL A 74 6.45 2.92 -9.36
CA VAL A 74 6.50 1.80 -8.42
C VAL A 74 7.59 2.04 -7.40
N PHE A 75 7.26 1.86 -6.13
CA PHE A 75 8.12 2.10 -4.99
C PHE A 75 8.24 0.84 -4.13
N GLY A 76 9.47 0.50 -3.74
CA GLY A 76 9.74 -0.60 -2.82
C GLY A 76 10.93 -0.32 -1.92
N VAL A 77 10.97 -0.95 -0.74
CA VAL A 77 12.15 -0.89 0.14
C VAL A 77 13.06 -2.07 -0.17
N GLY A 78 14.29 -1.77 -0.58
CA GLY A 78 15.30 -2.77 -0.92
C GLY A 78 15.94 -3.42 0.33
N GLN A 79 16.80 -4.42 0.10
CA GLN A 79 17.56 -5.08 1.17
C GLN A 79 18.48 -4.10 1.94
N ASP A 80 18.92 -3.04 1.28
CA ASP A 80 19.73 -1.95 1.82
C ASP A 80 18.91 -0.94 2.65
N LEU A 81 17.61 -1.19 2.84
CA LEU A 81 16.65 -0.31 3.51
C LEU A 81 16.42 1.03 2.78
N ALA A 82 16.92 1.18 1.55
CA ALA A 82 16.67 2.36 0.74
C ALA A 82 15.32 2.25 0.03
N LEU A 83 14.70 3.39 -0.27
CA LEU A 83 13.59 3.44 -1.19
C LEU A 83 14.11 3.30 -2.62
N TRP A 84 13.58 2.33 -3.35
CA TRP A 84 13.84 2.12 -4.76
C TRP A 84 12.62 2.47 -5.59
N HIS A 85 12.86 3.04 -6.77
CA HIS A 85 11.83 3.55 -7.67
C HIS A 85 12.07 3.09 -9.10
N ALA A 86 11.02 2.63 -9.78
CA ALA A 86 10.98 2.40 -11.21
C ALA A 86 9.67 2.96 -11.78
N TRP A 87 9.64 3.29 -13.06
CA TRP A 87 8.48 3.97 -13.65
C TRP A 87 8.19 3.53 -15.08
N TRP A 88 6.94 3.62 -15.49
CA TRP A 88 6.52 3.49 -16.87
C TRP A 88 6.40 4.88 -17.51
N ASP A 89 7.06 5.12 -18.65
CA ASP A 89 7.04 6.43 -19.31
C ASP A 89 6.05 6.54 -20.50
N GLY A 90 5.22 5.52 -20.70
CA GLY A 90 4.31 5.40 -21.84
C GLY A 90 4.86 4.53 -22.97
N SER A 91 6.15 4.19 -22.95
CA SER A 91 6.79 3.33 -23.95
C SER A 91 7.64 2.22 -23.33
N PHE A 92 8.35 2.51 -22.24
CA PHE A 92 9.24 1.58 -21.57
C PHE A 92 9.20 1.75 -20.05
N TRP A 93 9.57 0.67 -19.36
CA TRP A 93 9.95 0.74 -17.96
C TRP A 93 11.34 1.36 -17.83
N GLY A 94 11.46 2.40 -17.01
CA GLY A 94 12.73 2.91 -16.51
C GLY A 94 13.39 1.89 -15.59
N GLY A 95 14.73 1.90 -15.55
CA GLY A 95 15.48 1.08 -14.60
C GLY A 95 15.27 1.53 -13.15
N TRP A 96 15.58 0.64 -12.22
CA TRP A 96 15.50 0.93 -10.78
C TRP A 96 16.51 2.00 -10.37
N GLU A 97 16.03 3.08 -9.77
CA GLU A 97 16.85 4.11 -9.13
C GLU A 97 16.69 4.08 -7.61
N SER A 98 17.80 4.26 -6.89
CA SER A 98 17.75 4.44 -5.44
C SER A 98 17.42 5.90 -5.10
N LEU A 99 16.39 6.08 -4.31
CA LEU A 99 15.97 7.36 -3.73
C LEU A 99 16.57 7.59 -2.33
N GLY A 100 17.44 6.67 -1.88
CA GLY A 100 18.09 6.66 -0.57
C GLY A 100 17.12 6.45 0.59
N GLY A 101 17.55 6.84 1.78
CA GLY A 101 16.80 6.62 3.03
C GLY A 101 17.28 5.37 3.78
N VAL A 102 16.76 5.18 4.99
CA VAL A 102 16.95 3.97 5.82
C VAL A 102 15.60 3.66 6.48
N LEU A 103 14.78 2.94 5.75
CA LEU A 103 13.35 2.74 5.99
C LEU A 103 13.07 1.33 6.51
N HIS A 104 12.02 1.18 7.32
CA HIS A 104 11.59 -0.13 7.80
C HIS A 104 10.11 -0.45 7.54
N SER A 105 9.28 0.54 7.19
CA SER A 105 7.90 0.30 6.75
C SER A 105 7.81 0.13 5.23
N MET A 106 6.68 -0.41 4.75
CA MET A 106 6.31 -0.24 3.34
C MET A 106 6.16 1.25 3.00
N PRO A 107 6.45 1.66 1.75
CA PRO A 107 6.19 3.02 1.31
C PRO A 107 4.69 3.23 1.08
N ALA A 108 4.23 4.46 1.29
CA ALA A 108 2.93 4.92 0.80
C ALA A 108 3.16 6.11 -0.15
N SER A 109 2.79 5.93 -1.42
CA SER A 109 2.83 6.98 -2.44
C SER A 109 1.43 7.55 -2.69
N ILE A 110 1.39 8.81 -3.12
CA ILE A 110 0.16 9.47 -3.57
C ILE A 110 0.46 10.58 -4.57
N SER A 111 -0.44 10.80 -5.52
CA SER A 111 -0.49 11.98 -6.36
C SER A 111 -1.72 12.85 -6.05
N TRP A 112 -1.53 14.16 -5.99
CA TRP A 112 -2.62 15.15 -5.89
C TRP A 112 -2.73 16.03 -7.14
N GLY A 113 -1.94 15.74 -8.17
CA GLY A 113 -1.94 16.48 -9.41
C GLY A 113 -0.84 16.02 -10.39
N PRO A 114 -0.92 16.46 -11.65
CA PRO A 114 0.06 16.08 -12.68
C PRO A 114 1.48 16.44 -12.29
N ASN A 115 2.43 15.58 -12.66
CA ASN A 115 3.86 15.73 -12.40
C ASN A 115 4.21 15.82 -10.91
N ARG A 116 3.40 15.22 -10.03
CA ARG A 116 3.61 15.24 -8.60
C ARG A 116 3.34 13.89 -7.97
N ILE A 117 4.35 13.37 -7.28
CA ILE A 117 4.24 12.24 -6.37
C ILE A 117 4.84 12.65 -5.02
N ASP A 118 4.18 12.25 -3.95
CA ASP A 118 4.71 12.30 -2.60
C ASP A 118 4.80 10.87 -2.06
N VAL A 119 5.95 10.49 -1.50
CA VAL A 119 6.20 9.18 -0.89
C VAL A 119 6.53 9.36 0.58
N PHE A 120 5.91 8.51 1.39
CA PHE A 120 6.03 8.50 2.84
C PHE A 120 6.47 7.12 3.29
N ALA A 121 7.33 7.06 4.30
CA ALA A 121 7.75 5.82 4.93
C ALA A 121 8.23 6.10 6.35
N ILE A 122 8.30 5.06 7.17
CA ILE A 122 8.81 5.15 8.53
C ILE A 122 10.28 4.72 8.53
N GLY A 123 11.13 5.59 9.06
CA GLY A 123 12.56 5.38 9.20
C GLY A 123 12.89 4.42 10.33
N THR A 124 14.12 3.90 10.37
CA THR A 124 14.60 3.06 11.49
C THR A 124 14.61 3.76 12.85
N ASP A 125 14.44 5.08 12.88
CA ASP A 125 14.21 5.91 14.05
C ASP A 125 12.73 6.03 14.47
N SER A 126 11.86 5.23 13.84
CA SER A 126 10.39 5.24 13.98
C SER A 126 9.71 6.56 13.58
N SER A 127 10.46 7.52 13.01
CA SER A 127 9.90 8.78 12.52
C SER A 127 9.32 8.62 11.14
N VAL A 128 8.31 9.45 10.82
CA VAL A 128 7.79 9.53 9.46
C VAL A 128 8.71 10.40 8.61
N TRP A 129 9.10 9.87 7.46
CA TRP A 129 9.91 10.54 6.46
C TRP A 129 9.11 10.76 5.17
N HIS A 130 9.34 11.90 4.53
CA HIS A 130 8.66 12.33 3.33
C HIS A 130 9.67 12.68 2.24
N LYS A 131 9.38 12.26 1.00
CA LYS A 131 10.10 12.63 -0.21
C LYS A 131 9.10 12.94 -1.30
N ALA A 132 9.42 13.86 -2.20
CA ALA A 132 8.50 14.24 -3.28
C ALA A 132 9.22 14.41 -4.61
N PHE A 133 8.51 14.13 -5.70
CA PHE A 133 8.88 14.49 -7.06
C PHE A 133 8.19 15.80 -7.44
N ASP A 134 8.94 16.80 -7.91
CA ASP A 134 8.40 18.15 -8.21
C ASP A 134 8.06 18.37 -9.70
N GLY A 135 8.07 17.30 -10.50
CA GLY A 135 7.89 17.34 -11.95
C GLY A 135 9.18 17.42 -12.73
N SER A 136 10.31 17.69 -12.05
CA SER A 136 11.64 17.73 -12.66
C SER A 136 12.63 16.81 -11.95
N ARG A 137 12.52 16.67 -10.64
CA ARG A 137 13.45 15.89 -9.83
C ARG A 137 12.80 15.42 -8.53
N TRP A 138 13.45 14.44 -7.92
CA TRP A 138 13.21 14.06 -6.54
C TRP A 138 13.84 15.08 -5.56
N LEU A 139 13.05 15.53 -4.58
CA LEU A 139 13.50 16.36 -3.47
C LEU A 139 14.26 15.54 -2.42
N GLY A 140 14.95 16.22 -1.51
CA GLY A 140 15.59 15.58 -0.36
C GLY A 140 14.57 14.99 0.61
N TRP A 141 14.99 14.00 1.40
CA TRP A 141 14.17 13.46 2.49
C TRP A 141 13.92 14.53 3.56
N GLN A 142 12.66 14.67 3.97
CA GLN A 142 12.21 15.55 5.04
C GLN A 142 11.67 14.70 6.19
N SER A 143 12.21 14.85 7.39
CA SER A 143 11.60 14.26 8.59
C SER A 143 10.33 15.03 8.94
N LEU A 144 9.25 14.29 9.16
CA LEU A 144 7.97 14.78 9.65
C LEU A 144 7.80 14.54 11.16
N GLY A 145 8.81 13.90 11.80
CA GLY A 145 8.76 13.45 13.20
C GLY A 145 7.65 12.44 13.43
N GLY A 146 7.12 12.41 14.66
CA GLY A 146 6.13 11.41 15.08
C GLY A 146 6.79 10.06 15.39
N ILE A 147 6.06 9.16 16.05
CA ILE A 147 6.47 7.78 16.29
C ILE A 147 5.26 6.91 15.95
N LEU A 148 5.36 6.19 14.83
CA LEU A 148 4.32 5.28 14.36
C LEU A 148 4.82 3.83 14.44
N LEU A 149 3.89 2.89 14.59
CA LEU A 149 4.22 1.48 14.86
C LEU A 149 4.65 0.69 13.63
N ASP A 150 3.87 0.75 12.55
CA ASP A 150 4.04 -0.16 11.40
C ASP A 150 3.99 0.59 10.07
N SER A 151 2.81 0.73 9.46
CA SER A 151 2.63 1.40 8.17
C SER A 151 1.68 2.58 8.31
N LEU A 152 1.67 3.42 7.28
CA LEU A 152 0.87 4.63 7.21
C LEU A 152 0.00 4.63 5.96
N SER A 153 -1.05 5.44 5.98
CA SER A 153 -1.90 5.70 4.83
C SER A 153 -1.95 7.19 4.56
N VAL A 154 -2.07 7.55 3.28
CA VAL A 154 -2.09 8.93 2.83
C VAL A 154 -3.32 9.15 1.97
N ALA A 155 -4.00 10.26 2.18
CA ALA A 155 -5.12 10.68 1.35
C ALA A 155 -4.92 12.12 0.86
N SER A 156 -5.50 12.41 -0.30
CA SER A 156 -5.64 13.75 -0.83
C SER A 156 -7.06 13.96 -1.30
N TRP A 157 -7.68 15.07 -0.90
CA TRP A 157 -8.98 15.48 -1.39
C TRP A 157 -8.90 16.56 -2.46
N GLY A 158 -7.71 17.04 -2.81
CA GLY A 158 -7.53 18.11 -3.79
C GLY A 158 -6.08 18.52 -3.98
N SER A 159 -5.84 19.34 -5.00
CA SER A 159 -4.49 19.79 -5.31
C SER A 159 -3.83 20.53 -4.16
N ASN A 160 -2.56 20.24 -3.93
CA ASN A 160 -1.71 20.79 -2.89
C ASN A 160 -2.23 20.49 -1.46
N ARG A 161 -2.94 19.36 -1.32
CA ARG A 161 -3.39 18.82 -0.04
C ARG A 161 -2.92 17.39 0.12
N LEU A 162 -2.39 17.10 1.31
CA LEU A 162 -1.99 15.76 1.74
C LEU A 162 -2.35 15.61 3.21
N ASP A 163 -2.86 14.44 3.58
CA ASP A 163 -3.18 14.05 4.93
C ASP A 163 -2.57 12.65 5.19
N VAL A 164 -1.70 12.56 6.19
CA VAL A 164 -0.94 11.37 6.56
C VAL A 164 -1.49 10.82 7.85
N PHE A 165 -1.76 9.52 7.87
CA PHE A 165 -2.36 8.80 8.98
C PHE A 165 -1.53 7.59 9.36
N GLY A 166 -1.40 7.31 10.65
CA GLY A 166 -0.84 6.05 11.12
C GLY A 166 -1.11 5.81 12.59
N VAL A 167 -0.88 4.58 13.04
CA VAL A 167 -1.12 4.18 14.42
C VAL A 167 0.14 4.43 15.26
N GLY A 168 -0.01 5.16 16.36
CA GLY A 168 1.06 5.45 17.30
C GLY A 168 1.28 4.33 18.31
N THR A 169 2.31 4.45 19.16
CA THR A 169 2.64 3.45 20.20
C THR A 169 1.57 3.29 21.28
N ASP A 170 0.62 4.22 21.34
CA ASP A 170 -0.54 4.22 22.22
C ASP A 170 -1.78 3.56 21.57
N SER A 171 -1.61 2.92 20.40
CA SER A 171 -2.69 2.33 19.60
C SER A 171 -3.76 3.34 19.16
N THR A 172 -3.46 4.64 19.18
CA THR A 172 -4.35 5.68 18.66
C THR A 172 -3.97 6.07 17.24
N LEU A 173 -4.94 6.58 16.48
CA LEU A 173 -4.67 7.14 15.16
C LEU A 173 -4.05 8.54 15.31
N TRP A 174 -2.91 8.76 14.65
CA TRP A 174 -2.25 10.04 14.55
C TRP A 174 -2.37 10.60 13.13
N HIS A 175 -2.50 11.92 13.04
CA HIS A 175 -2.73 12.64 11.80
C HIS A 175 -1.79 13.85 11.66
N LYS A 176 -1.25 14.05 10.46
CA LYS A 176 -0.49 15.23 10.05
C LYS A 176 -0.85 15.60 8.63
N TRP A 177 -0.90 16.89 8.31
CA TRP A 177 -1.34 17.34 6.99
C TRP A 177 -0.50 18.48 6.43
N TRP A 178 -0.49 18.57 5.10
CA TRP A 178 0.07 19.69 4.37
C TRP A 178 -0.99 20.78 4.15
N THR A 179 -0.67 22.03 4.47
CA THR A 179 -1.57 23.18 4.30
C THR A 179 -1.44 23.87 2.94
N GLY A 180 -0.65 23.32 2.03
CA GLY A 180 -0.24 23.97 0.79
C GLY A 180 1.04 24.80 0.90
N SER A 181 1.54 25.02 2.12
CA SER A 181 2.75 25.82 2.39
C SER A 181 3.60 25.29 3.54
N ARG A 182 3.02 24.53 4.48
CA ARG A 182 3.73 23.89 5.59
C ARG A 182 3.02 22.64 6.05
N TRP A 183 3.77 21.76 6.70
CA TRP A 183 3.20 20.67 7.47
C TRP A 183 2.62 21.18 8.80
N SER A 184 1.51 20.61 9.24
CA SER A 184 0.95 20.81 10.57
C SER A 184 1.79 20.13 11.67
N GLY A 185 1.42 20.34 12.93
CA GLY A 185 1.83 19.42 14.01
C GLY A 185 1.07 18.09 13.90
N TRP A 186 1.61 17.04 14.51
CA TRP A 186 0.86 15.79 14.70
C TRP A 186 -0.30 16.03 15.68
N GLU A 187 -1.49 15.54 15.33
CA GLU A 187 -2.65 15.50 16.22
C GLU A 187 -3.14 14.07 16.41
N SER A 188 -3.61 13.74 17.61
CA SER A 188 -4.28 12.46 17.86
C SER A 188 -5.74 12.57 17.44
N LEU A 189 -6.17 11.59 16.65
CA LEU A 189 -7.56 11.32 16.32
C LEU A 189 -8.13 10.22 17.24
N GLY A 190 -7.42 9.84 18.31
CA GLY A 190 -7.88 8.84 19.28
C GLY A 190 -8.21 7.48 18.66
N GLY A 191 -9.14 6.75 19.28
CA GLY A 191 -9.45 5.37 18.93
C GLY A 191 -8.57 4.37 19.67
N LEU A 192 -8.84 3.08 19.46
CA LEU A 192 -8.01 1.97 19.91
C LEU A 192 -7.94 0.98 18.75
N LEU A 193 -6.88 1.11 17.95
CA LEU A 193 -6.74 0.45 16.65
C LEU A 193 -5.72 -0.68 16.71
N THR A 194 -6.00 -1.76 15.99
CA THR A 194 -5.17 -2.97 15.93
C THR A 194 -4.65 -3.29 14.53
N SER A 195 -4.94 -2.45 13.54
CA SER A 195 -4.50 -2.58 12.15
C SER A 195 -3.91 -1.26 11.65
N ASN A 196 -3.24 -1.31 10.50
CA ASN A 196 -2.90 -0.07 9.79
C ASN A 196 -4.19 0.61 9.29
N PRO A 197 -4.20 1.95 9.19
CA PRO A 197 -5.35 2.67 8.66
C PRO A 197 -5.39 2.59 7.14
N ALA A 198 -6.60 2.64 6.58
CA ALA A 198 -6.84 2.87 5.17
C ALA A 198 -7.64 4.17 5.01
N ALA A 199 -7.02 5.19 4.42
CA ALA A 199 -7.62 6.51 4.20
C ALA A 199 -7.93 6.74 2.73
N VAL A 200 -9.04 7.41 2.45
CA VAL A 200 -9.50 7.72 1.09
C VAL A 200 -10.27 9.03 1.06
N SER A 201 -10.32 9.65 -0.11
CA SER A 201 -11.22 10.76 -0.40
C SER A 201 -12.12 10.43 -1.58
N TRP A 202 -13.40 10.79 -1.51
CA TRP A 202 -14.31 10.78 -2.65
C TRP A 202 -14.58 12.17 -3.23
N GLY A 203 -14.05 13.23 -2.63
CA GLY A 203 -14.32 14.61 -3.04
C GLY A 203 -13.66 15.67 -2.15
N LEU A 204 -13.75 16.93 -2.61
CA LEU A 204 -13.17 18.08 -1.90
C LEU A 204 -13.63 18.12 -0.44
N ASN A 205 -12.70 18.45 0.47
CA ASN A 205 -12.95 18.57 1.91
C ASN A 205 -13.53 17.31 2.56
N ARG A 206 -13.23 16.13 2.01
CA ARG A 206 -13.66 14.85 2.55
C ARG A 206 -12.50 13.88 2.67
N ILE A 207 -12.34 13.29 3.85
CA ILE A 207 -11.50 12.11 4.07
C ILE A 207 -12.27 11.12 4.92
N ASP A 208 -12.19 9.84 4.58
CA ASP A 208 -12.69 8.71 5.35
C ASP A 208 -11.53 7.81 5.72
N ILE A 209 -11.56 7.30 6.95
CA ILE A 209 -10.50 6.45 7.51
C ILE A 209 -11.14 5.21 8.10
N PHE A 210 -10.55 4.06 7.77
CA PHE A 210 -10.94 2.74 8.22
C PHE A 210 -9.77 2.04 8.89
N ALA A 211 -10.02 1.32 9.97
CA ALA A 211 -9.05 0.47 10.65
C ALA A 211 -9.79 -0.56 11.50
N LEU A 212 -9.13 -1.61 11.96
CA LEU A 212 -9.73 -2.56 12.88
C LEU A 212 -9.65 -2.01 14.31
N GLY A 213 -10.76 -2.14 15.05
CA GLY A 213 -10.81 -1.90 16.49
C GLY A 213 -10.33 -3.11 17.31
N SER A 214 -10.27 -2.95 18.63
CA SER A 214 -9.88 -4.03 19.56
C SER A 214 -10.77 -5.28 19.50
N ASP A 215 -11.99 -5.12 19.01
CA ASP A 215 -12.98 -6.18 18.88
C ASP A 215 -12.97 -6.82 17.49
N HIS A 216 -11.91 -6.56 16.69
CA HIS A 216 -11.77 -7.02 15.30
C HIS A 216 -12.87 -6.50 14.35
N ASP A 217 -13.56 -5.43 14.75
CA ASP A 217 -14.58 -4.76 13.96
C ASP A 217 -13.99 -3.64 13.09
N LEU A 218 -14.66 -3.32 11.98
CA LEU A 218 -14.25 -2.20 11.15
C LEU A 218 -14.66 -0.87 11.80
N MET A 219 -13.69 -0.10 12.28
CA MET A 219 -13.87 1.25 12.79
C MET A 219 -13.81 2.28 11.66
N HIS A 220 -14.71 3.26 11.69
CA HIS A 220 -14.79 4.34 10.70
C HIS A 220 -14.76 5.72 11.37
N ARG A 221 -13.96 6.64 10.81
CA ARG A 221 -13.92 8.06 11.17
C ARG A 221 -13.76 8.90 9.92
N TRP A 222 -14.30 10.11 9.93
CA TRP A 222 -14.26 10.96 8.74
C TRP A 222 -14.16 12.45 9.04
N TRP A 223 -13.55 13.17 8.11
CA TRP A 223 -13.55 14.62 8.00
C TRP A 223 -14.74 15.08 7.14
N ASP A 224 -15.52 16.05 7.62
CA ASP A 224 -16.72 16.55 6.92
C ASP A 224 -16.53 17.95 6.29
N GLY A 225 -15.30 18.45 6.24
CA GLY A 225 -14.97 19.80 5.78
C GLY A 225 -14.88 20.82 6.89
N THR A 226 -15.40 20.50 8.08
CA THR A 226 -15.35 21.39 9.26
C THR A 226 -14.67 20.72 10.45
N ARG A 227 -14.88 19.42 10.64
CA ARG A 227 -14.35 18.66 11.77
C ARG A 227 -14.14 17.19 11.46
N TRP A 228 -13.33 16.55 12.29
CA TRP A 228 -13.33 15.10 12.42
C TRP A 228 -14.54 14.66 13.24
N ASN A 229 -15.30 13.70 12.72
CA ASN A 229 -16.40 13.06 13.43
C ASN A 229 -15.88 11.98 14.39
N GLY A 230 -16.76 11.49 15.27
CA GLY A 230 -16.42 10.41 16.20
C GLY A 230 -16.20 9.09 15.47
N TRP A 231 -15.44 8.19 16.10
CA TRP A 231 -15.33 6.81 15.66
C TRP A 231 -16.68 6.10 15.76
N VAL A 232 -17.04 5.36 14.71
CA VAL A 232 -18.21 4.48 14.70
C VAL A 232 -17.77 3.08 14.27
N SER A 233 -18.29 2.06 14.94
CA SER A 233 -18.14 0.69 14.49
C SER A 233 -19.08 0.43 13.31
N LEU A 234 -18.55 -0.16 12.25
CA LEU A 234 -19.31 -0.76 11.16
C LEU A 234 -19.46 -2.28 11.38
N GLY A 235 -18.94 -2.83 12.48
CA GLY A 235 -19.00 -4.27 12.78
C GLY A 235 -18.17 -5.13 11.82
N GLY A 236 -18.40 -6.44 11.86
CA GLY A 236 -17.57 -7.45 11.19
C GLY A 236 -16.62 -8.13 12.17
N GLU A 237 -16.02 -9.23 11.73
CA GLU A 237 -14.96 -9.96 12.44
C GLU A 237 -13.80 -10.17 11.46
N LEU A 238 -12.81 -9.26 11.52
CA LEU A 238 -11.80 -9.06 10.48
C LEU A 238 -10.40 -9.38 10.99
N GLN A 239 -9.54 -9.86 10.10
CA GLN A 239 -8.18 -10.31 10.46
C GLN A 239 -7.05 -9.48 9.86
N TYR A 240 -7.26 -8.86 8.69
CA TYR A 240 -6.23 -8.07 7.99
C TYR A 240 -6.63 -6.60 7.85
N ASP A 241 -5.65 -5.75 7.57
CA ASP A 241 -5.87 -4.34 7.21
C ASP A 241 -6.95 -4.22 6.11
N PRO A 242 -7.89 -3.27 6.24
CA PRO A 242 -8.93 -3.09 5.23
C PRO A 242 -8.36 -2.40 3.99
N ALA A 243 -8.97 -2.65 2.83
CA ALA A 243 -8.77 -1.82 1.64
C ALA A 243 -10.01 -0.97 1.40
N VAL A 244 -9.82 0.26 0.92
CA VAL A 244 -10.92 1.15 0.57
C VAL A 244 -10.65 1.87 -0.74
N VAL A 245 -11.69 2.01 -1.55
CA VAL A 245 -11.64 2.75 -2.82
C VAL A 245 -12.88 3.63 -2.98
N SER A 246 -12.76 4.67 -3.79
CA SER A 246 -13.87 5.50 -4.25
C SER A 246 -13.80 5.64 -5.76
N TRP A 247 -14.88 5.28 -6.46
CA TRP A 247 -15.04 5.54 -7.90
C TRP A 247 -15.74 6.86 -8.23
N GLY A 248 -16.01 7.68 -7.21
CA GLY A 248 -16.58 9.01 -7.40
C GLY A 248 -17.37 9.52 -6.20
N PRO A 249 -17.98 10.71 -6.33
CA PRO A 249 -18.59 11.40 -5.20
C PRO A 249 -19.66 10.57 -4.50
N ASN A 250 -19.65 10.62 -3.17
CA ASN A 250 -20.59 9.93 -2.29
C ASN A 250 -20.56 8.40 -2.43
N ARG A 251 -19.44 7.82 -2.89
CA ARG A 251 -19.22 6.37 -2.89
C ARG A 251 -17.95 6.04 -2.13
N LEU A 252 -18.07 5.04 -1.26
CA LEU A 252 -16.94 4.32 -0.69
C LEU A 252 -17.23 2.83 -0.76
N ASP A 253 -16.24 2.03 -1.10
CA ASP A 253 -16.29 0.57 -1.08
C ASP A 253 -15.14 0.07 -0.23
N VAL A 254 -15.47 -0.66 0.85
CA VAL A 254 -14.51 -1.22 1.80
C VAL A 254 -14.49 -2.73 1.65
N PHE A 255 -13.28 -3.26 1.53
CA PHE A 255 -12.98 -4.68 1.42
C PHE A 255 -12.15 -5.10 2.62
N ALA A 256 -12.51 -6.22 3.23
CA ALA A 256 -11.76 -6.77 4.35
C ALA A 256 -11.81 -8.29 4.33
N VAL A 257 -10.75 -8.94 4.79
CA VAL A 257 -10.73 -10.40 4.95
C VAL A 257 -11.20 -10.75 6.35
N GLY A 258 -12.21 -11.61 6.42
CA GLY A 258 -12.77 -12.11 7.67
C GLY A 258 -11.88 -13.16 8.33
N THR A 259 -12.18 -13.47 9.59
CA THR A 259 -11.55 -14.59 10.32
C THR A 259 -11.85 -15.96 9.70
N ASP A 260 -12.82 -16.01 8.79
CA ASP A 260 -13.17 -17.17 7.96
C ASP A 260 -12.38 -17.26 6.65
N HIS A 261 -11.39 -16.37 6.44
CA HIS A 261 -10.61 -16.22 5.21
C HIS A 261 -11.42 -15.79 3.97
N SER A 262 -12.70 -15.44 4.12
CA SER A 262 -13.51 -14.89 3.02
C SER A 262 -13.22 -13.41 2.80
N LEU A 263 -13.36 -12.94 1.56
CA LEU A 263 -13.45 -11.51 1.30
C LEU A 263 -14.85 -11.00 1.65
N TRP A 264 -14.93 -9.98 2.47
CA TRP A 264 -16.15 -9.26 2.81
C TRP A 264 -16.13 -7.87 2.19
N HIS A 265 -17.30 -7.42 1.73
CA HIS A 265 -17.48 -6.11 1.12
C HIS A 265 -18.64 -5.36 1.79
N ARG A 266 -18.44 -4.06 2.03
CA ARG A 266 -19.48 -3.12 2.44
C ARG A 266 -19.22 -1.80 1.74
N TYR A 267 -20.29 -1.06 1.46
CA TYR A 267 -20.16 0.23 0.79
C TYR A 267 -21.08 1.31 1.37
N TYR A 268 -20.69 2.56 1.17
CA TYR A 268 -21.53 3.74 1.39
C TYR A 268 -22.21 4.13 0.08
N ASP A 269 -23.54 4.20 0.06
CA ASP A 269 -24.34 4.46 -1.15
C ASP A 269 -24.65 5.95 -1.39
N GLY A 270 -24.05 6.83 -0.58
CA GLY A 270 -24.31 8.26 -0.58
C GLY A 270 -25.30 8.71 0.47
N THR A 271 -26.07 7.78 1.04
CA THR A 271 -27.05 8.03 2.10
C THR A 271 -26.78 7.22 3.36
N ARG A 272 -26.28 5.99 3.21
CA ARG A 272 -26.04 5.06 4.32
C ARG A 272 -24.96 4.04 3.98
N TRP A 273 -24.46 3.39 5.02
CA TRP A 273 -23.70 2.16 4.90
C TRP A 273 -24.64 0.98 4.60
N VAL A 274 -24.41 0.31 3.47
CA VAL A 274 -25.04 -0.98 3.16
C VAL A 274 -24.34 -2.08 3.96
N GLY A 275 -25.08 -3.13 4.35
CA GLY A 275 -24.56 -4.22 5.17
C GLY A 275 -23.41 -4.98 4.51
N TRP A 276 -22.67 -5.72 5.32
CA TRP A 276 -21.63 -6.64 4.83
C TRP A 276 -22.24 -7.71 3.90
N GLU A 277 -21.60 -7.93 2.76
CA GLU A 277 -21.83 -9.06 1.88
C GLU A 277 -20.55 -9.88 1.76
N SER A 278 -20.68 -11.22 1.79
CA SER A 278 -19.55 -12.09 1.51
C SER A 278 -19.35 -12.17 0.00
N LEU A 279 -18.11 -11.92 -0.42
CA LEU A 279 -17.62 -12.17 -1.76
C LEU A 279 -16.95 -13.54 -1.87
N ASN A 280 -17.12 -14.42 -0.87
CA ASN A 280 -16.47 -15.73 -0.78
C ASN A 280 -14.94 -15.63 -0.95
N GLY A 281 -14.30 -16.72 -1.37
CA GLY A 281 -12.86 -16.82 -1.51
C GLY A 281 -12.21 -17.50 -0.30
N THR A 282 -10.91 -17.74 -0.39
CA THR A 282 -10.10 -18.26 0.71
C THR A 282 -8.73 -17.60 0.62
N LEU A 283 -8.57 -16.49 1.34
CA LEU A 283 -7.48 -15.53 1.18
C LEU A 283 -6.53 -15.54 2.38
N GLU A 284 -5.25 -15.33 2.11
CA GLU A 284 -4.18 -15.28 3.12
C GLU A 284 -3.43 -13.93 3.14
N SER A 285 -3.86 -12.95 2.33
CA SER A 285 -3.35 -11.59 2.40
C SER A 285 -4.44 -10.55 2.64
N LEU A 286 -4.02 -9.34 3.01
CA LEU A 286 -4.86 -8.15 2.88
C LEU A 286 -5.30 -7.96 1.40
N PRO A 287 -6.51 -7.43 1.16
CA PRO A 287 -6.98 -7.12 -0.18
C PRO A 287 -6.36 -5.83 -0.70
N VAL A 288 -6.31 -5.66 -2.02
CA VAL A 288 -6.03 -4.40 -2.70
C VAL A 288 -7.18 -4.09 -3.64
N ALA A 289 -7.75 -2.89 -3.51
CA ALA A 289 -8.89 -2.45 -4.30
C ALA A 289 -8.53 -1.19 -5.11
N VAL A 290 -8.87 -1.20 -6.39
CA VAL A 290 -8.61 -0.09 -7.32
C VAL A 290 -9.85 0.14 -8.18
N SER A 291 -10.05 1.39 -8.61
CA SER A 291 -11.11 1.80 -9.53
C SER A 291 -10.49 2.59 -10.66
N ASP A 292 -10.70 2.16 -11.89
CA ASP A 292 -10.26 2.87 -13.11
C ASP A 292 -11.29 3.88 -13.61
N GLN A 293 -12.58 3.67 -13.28
CA GLN A 293 -13.68 4.53 -13.70
C GLN A 293 -14.92 4.37 -12.82
N ARG A 294 -15.88 5.29 -12.96
CA ARG A 294 -17.13 5.26 -12.20
C ARG A 294 -17.87 3.93 -12.38
N GLY A 295 -18.19 3.29 -11.25
CA GLY A 295 -18.93 2.03 -11.23
C GLY A 295 -18.10 0.78 -11.55
N ARG A 296 -16.76 0.89 -11.55
CA ARG A 296 -15.84 -0.22 -11.72
C ARG A 296 -14.89 -0.32 -10.53
N ILE A 297 -14.76 -1.54 -9.99
CA ILE A 297 -13.74 -1.89 -8.99
C ILE A 297 -13.11 -3.19 -9.42
N ASP A 298 -11.82 -3.31 -9.17
CA ASP A 298 -11.07 -4.55 -9.22
C ASP A 298 -10.44 -4.76 -7.85
N VAL A 299 -10.60 -5.98 -7.32
CA VAL A 299 -10.02 -6.40 -6.04
C VAL A 299 -9.08 -7.57 -6.28
N TYR A 300 -7.90 -7.48 -5.68
CA TYR A 300 -6.85 -8.47 -5.74
C TYR A 300 -6.46 -8.93 -4.34
N ALA A 301 -6.14 -10.21 -4.18
CA ALA A 301 -5.60 -10.76 -2.94
C ALA A 301 -4.84 -12.06 -3.22
N VAL A 302 -4.00 -12.50 -2.30
CA VAL A 302 -3.31 -13.79 -2.37
C VAL A 302 -4.17 -14.87 -1.73
N GLY A 303 -4.38 -15.97 -2.43
CA GLY A 303 -5.09 -17.15 -1.95
C GLY A 303 -4.19 -18.09 -1.14
N VAL A 304 -4.81 -19.07 -0.47
CA VAL A 304 -4.09 -20.16 0.25
C VAL A 304 -3.17 -21.00 -0.64
N ASP A 305 -3.35 -20.93 -1.95
CA ASP A 305 -2.51 -21.57 -2.97
C ASP A 305 -1.33 -20.69 -3.42
N SER A 306 -1.11 -19.56 -2.73
CA SER A 306 -0.11 -18.54 -3.07
C SER A 306 -0.30 -17.90 -4.46
N ALA A 307 -1.47 -18.06 -5.08
CA ALA A 307 -1.80 -17.37 -6.33
C ALA A 307 -2.46 -16.01 -6.06
N ILE A 308 -2.32 -15.07 -7.00
CA ILE A 308 -3.11 -13.85 -7.01
C ILE A 308 -4.50 -14.17 -7.54
N TRP A 309 -5.51 -13.88 -6.74
CA TRP A 309 -6.92 -13.98 -7.09
C TRP A 309 -7.49 -12.59 -7.33
N HIS A 310 -8.30 -12.49 -8.37
CA HIS A 310 -8.91 -11.26 -8.86
C HIS A 310 -10.43 -11.41 -8.95
N ARG A 311 -11.13 -10.33 -8.59
CA ARG A 311 -12.57 -10.19 -8.78
C ARG A 311 -12.90 -8.75 -9.15
N SER A 312 -13.84 -8.57 -10.08
CA SER A 312 -14.25 -7.23 -10.54
C SER A 312 -15.74 -6.96 -10.34
N TYR A 313 -16.08 -5.68 -10.22
CA TYR A 313 -17.44 -5.17 -10.16
C TYR A 313 -17.72 -4.27 -11.38
N SER A 314 -18.87 -4.50 -12.02
CA SER A 314 -19.38 -3.64 -13.10
C SER A 314 -20.92 -3.59 -13.10
N GLY A 315 -21.50 -3.31 -11.93
CA GLY A 315 -22.94 -3.44 -11.66
C GLY A 315 -23.32 -4.79 -11.04
N THR A 316 -22.51 -5.82 -11.27
CA THR A 316 -22.51 -7.09 -10.53
C THR A 316 -21.08 -7.55 -10.34
N TRP A 317 -20.84 -8.36 -9.30
CA TRP A 317 -19.55 -8.99 -9.06
C TRP A 317 -19.30 -10.15 -10.03
N SER A 318 -18.10 -10.23 -10.61
CA SER A 318 -17.64 -11.37 -11.42
C SER A 318 -17.47 -12.64 -10.56
N ASN A 319 -17.06 -13.76 -11.16
CA ASN A 319 -16.46 -14.85 -10.39
C ASN A 319 -15.01 -14.50 -10.02
N TRP A 320 -14.45 -15.24 -9.07
CA TRP A 320 -13.01 -15.21 -8.79
C TRP A 320 -12.24 -15.80 -9.97
N GLU A 321 -11.18 -15.11 -10.38
CA GLU A 321 -10.24 -15.53 -11.43
C GLU A 321 -8.83 -15.57 -10.83
N SER A 322 -8.07 -16.62 -11.15
CA SER A 322 -6.67 -16.68 -10.76
C SER A 322 -5.82 -16.01 -11.82
N LEU A 323 -4.97 -15.06 -11.41
CA LEU A 323 -3.94 -14.47 -12.25
C LEU A 323 -2.63 -15.27 -12.19
N GLY A 324 -2.58 -16.37 -11.42
CA GLY A 324 -1.40 -17.21 -11.26
C GLY A 324 -0.50 -16.79 -10.09
N GLY A 325 0.64 -17.49 -9.99
CA GLY A 325 1.59 -17.43 -8.89
C GLY A 325 2.63 -18.56 -9.04
N PRO A 326 3.38 -18.93 -7.99
CA PRO A 326 3.25 -18.45 -6.61
C PRO A 326 3.87 -17.08 -6.37
N VAL A 327 3.27 -16.30 -5.47
CA VAL A 327 3.76 -15.01 -4.96
C VAL A 327 3.97 -15.06 -3.45
N VAL A 328 4.81 -14.18 -2.92
CA VAL A 328 5.19 -14.19 -1.49
C VAL A 328 4.68 -13.00 -0.69
N LEU A 329 4.04 -12.03 -1.34
CA LEU A 329 3.54 -10.80 -0.73
C LEU A 329 2.19 -10.40 -1.34
N PRO A 330 1.37 -9.59 -0.64
CA PRO A 330 0.19 -8.97 -1.23
C PRO A 330 0.55 -8.24 -2.54
N PRO A 331 -0.30 -8.32 -3.58
CA PRO A 331 -0.05 -7.56 -4.81
C PRO A 331 -0.18 -6.05 -4.55
N ALA A 332 0.35 -5.24 -5.46
CA ALA A 332 0.03 -3.82 -5.55
C ALA A 332 -0.66 -3.54 -6.89
N ALA A 333 -1.59 -2.59 -6.94
CA ALA A 333 -2.30 -2.26 -8.16
C ALA A 333 -2.62 -0.77 -8.24
N ALA A 334 -2.55 -0.22 -9.44
CA ALA A 334 -2.91 1.17 -9.71
C ALA A 334 -3.55 1.31 -11.09
N SER A 335 -4.36 2.36 -11.26
CA SER A 335 -4.88 2.76 -12.56
C SER A 335 -4.28 4.11 -12.95
N TRP A 336 -3.93 4.26 -14.22
CA TRP A 336 -3.53 5.54 -14.81
C TRP A 336 -4.55 6.05 -15.85
N GLY A 337 -5.68 5.36 -16.01
CA GLY A 337 -6.75 5.79 -16.90
C GLY A 337 -7.87 4.75 -17.05
N PRO A 338 -9.02 5.17 -17.60
CA PRO A 338 -10.16 4.27 -17.80
C PRO A 338 -9.80 3.04 -18.64
N GLY A 339 -10.24 1.87 -18.18
CA GLY A 339 -9.98 0.59 -18.81
C GLY A 339 -8.56 0.04 -18.62
N ARG A 340 -7.77 0.64 -17.72
CA ARG A 340 -6.39 0.23 -17.49
C ARG A 340 -6.03 0.18 -16.02
N ILE A 341 -5.71 -1.03 -15.56
CA ILE A 341 -5.21 -1.33 -14.22
C ILE A 341 -3.97 -2.19 -14.41
N ASP A 342 -2.90 -1.83 -13.72
CA ASP A 342 -1.63 -2.55 -13.72
C ASP A 342 -1.44 -3.16 -12.34
N VAL A 343 -1.07 -4.43 -12.30
CA VAL A 343 -0.92 -5.27 -11.12
C VAL A 343 0.52 -5.72 -11.01
N PHE A 344 1.04 -5.64 -9.79
CA PHE A 344 2.43 -5.89 -9.44
C PHE A 344 2.50 -6.96 -8.37
N ALA A 345 3.45 -7.88 -8.52
CA ALA A 345 3.58 -9.05 -7.66
C ALA A 345 5.04 -9.36 -7.36
N ILE A 346 5.32 -9.80 -6.14
CA ILE A 346 6.64 -10.32 -5.78
C ILE A 346 6.62 -11.83 -5.85
N GLY A 347 7.41 -12.40 -6.77
CA GLY A 347 7.55 -13.84 -6.96
C GLY A 347 8.34 -14.51 -5.85
N THR A 348 8.40 -15.84 -5.87
CA THR A 348 9.20 -16.63 -4.90
C THR A 348 10.71 -16.42 -4.99
N ASP A 349 11.18 -15.83 -6.09
CA ASP A 349 12.56 -15.36 -6.27
C ASP A 349 12.79 -13.94 -5.73
N HIS A 350 11.77 -13.34 -5.10
CA HIS A 350 11.73 -11.97 -4.60
C HIS A 350 11.79 -10.88 -5.69
N SER A 351 11.69 -11.26 -6.96
CA SER A 351 11.64 -10.32 -8.08
C SER A 351 10.25 -9.70 -8.24
N LEU A 352 10.21 -8.48 -8.76
CA LEU A 352 8.99 -7.82 -9.17
C LEU A 352 8.54 -8.31 -10.55
N TYR A 353 7.27 -8.70 -10.61
CA TYR A 353 6.54 -9.00 -11.83
C TYR A 353 5.38 -8.02 -12.02
N HIS A 354 5.06 -7.75 -13.28
CA HIS A 354 4.02 -6.81 -13.69
C HIS A 354 3.05 -7.47 -14.68
N ASN A 355 1.75 -7.13 -14.61
CA ASN A 355 0.68 -7.59 -15.50
C ASN A 355 -0.43 -6.52 -15.61
N TRP A 356 -1.22 -6.50 -16.68
CA TRP A 356 -2.32 -5.54 -16.92
C TRP A 356 -3.37 -6.06 -17.90
#